data_AF-A0A2D9IQN9-F1
#
_entry.id   AF-A0A2D9IQN9-F1
#
_cell.length_a   1.000
_cell.length_b   1.000
_cell.length_c   1.000
_cell.angle_alpha   90.00
_cell.angle_beta   90.00
_cell.angle_gamma   90.00
#
_symmetry.space_group_name_H-M   'P 1'
#
loop_
_entity.id
_entity.type
_entity.pdbx_description
1 polymer ?
#
loop_
_entity_poly.entity_id
_entity_poly.type
_entity_poly.pdbx_seq_one_letter_code
_entity_poly.pdbx_strand_id
1 'polypeptide(L)'
;MLIVIIGSAPDALEARSFKREFFDGLVVINNAWNIRDDWDYCIFPDDFPESRRPHNNKNQRLIGSAEYVPLQNKYGGFVYSGGTMAFTAGYWALGYFKPKAIAYLGCDMIYDGEDTHFYGKGTPDPLRKDPTLKNLKAKSARLEAIAATQNCSIFNLSKRPDSNLIFRRTSLNDILKHNIPRSLNNTLLNSTLQKEKELGYFVEDGRYWKHLENFDQEKIDLLDDLWDKVIDHY
;
A
#
# COMPACT_ATOMS: atom_id res chain seq x y z
N MET A 1 11.22 -6.65 13.10
CA MET A 1 11.44 -6.13 11.74
C MET A 1 10.42 -5.06 11.42
N LEU A 2 10.88 -3.85 11.14
CA LEU A 2 10.13 -2.70 10.63
C LEU A 2 10.53 -2.44 9.18
N ILE A 3 9.54 -2.37 8.29
CA ILE A 3 9.73 -2.00 6.88
C ILE A 3 9.15 -0.61 6.64
N VAL A 4 9.92 0.28 6.03
CA VAL A 4 9.45 1.60 5.61
C VAL A 4 9.13 1.58 4.13
N ILE A 5 7.94 2.08 3.76
CA ILE A 5 7.50 2.25 2.38
C ILE A 5 7.39 3.75 2.09
N ILE A 6 8.12 4.22 1.08
CA ILE A 6 8.12 5.62 0.64
C ILE A 6 7.41 5.76 -0.69
N GLY A 7 6.36 6.59 -0.70
CA GLY A 7 5.64 7.04 -1.88
C GLY A 7 6.13 8.39 -2.36
N SER A 8 5.24 9.13 -3.01
CA SER A 8 5.61 10.32 -3.78
C SER A 8 4.95 11.61 -3.32
N ALA A 9 4.08 11.63 -2.30
CA ALA A 9 3.49 12.87 -1.80
C ALA A 9 4.58 13.85 -1.32
N PRO A 10 4.31 15.17 -1.27
CA PRO A 10 5.35 16.18 -1.03
C PRO A 10 6.17 15.98 0.27
N ASP A 11 5.55 15.47 1.32
CA ASP A 11 6.19 15.20 2.61
C ASP A 11 7.07 13.94 2.61
N ALA A 12 7.10 13.17 1.51
CA ALA A 12 8.02 12.04 1.33
C ALA A 12 9.50 12.47 1.49
N LEU A 13 9.83 13.73 1.20
CA LEU A 13 11.17 14.28 1.36
C LEU A 13 11.69 14.24 2.80
N GLU A 14 10.79 14.16 3.80
CA GLU A 14 11.18 14.00 5.20
C GLU A 14 12.00 12.73 5.42
N ALA A 15 11.84 11.72 4.56
CA ALA A 15 12.59 10.48 4.64
C ALA A 15 14.11 10.68 4.59
N ARG A 16 14.61 11.77 3.96
CA ARG A 16 16.06 12.09 3.93
C ARG A 16 16.65 12.23 5.34
N SER A 17 15.84 12.64 6.31
CA SER A 17 16.25 12.81 7.70
C SER A 17 16.20 11.52 8.53
N PHE A 18 15.57 10.46 8.02
CA PHE A 18 15.42 9.21 8.77
C PHE A 18 16.78 8.52 8.89
N LYS A 19 17.07 7.99 10.08
CA LYS A 19 18.28 7.22 10.32
C LYS A 19 18.08 5.77 9.88
N ARG A 20 19.01 5.22 9.10
CA ARG A 20 18.91 3.87 8.54
C ARG A 20 18.82 2.79 9.61
N GLU A 21 19.37 3.02 10.81
CA GLU A 21 19.28 2.10 11.94
C GLU A 21 17.88 1.94 12.55
N PHE A 22 16.91 2.79 12.19
CA PHE A 22 15.56 2.74 12.78
C PHE A 22 14.60 1.79 12.09
N PHE A 23 14.98 1.22 10.95
CA PHE A 23 14.17 0.25 10.21
C PHE A 23 15.08 -0.77 9.54
N ASP A 24 14.53 -1.95 9.27
CA ASP A 24 15.31 -3.07 8.74
C ASP A 24 15.33 -3.07 7.21
N GLY A 25 14.25 -2.61 6.57
CA GLY A 25 14.13 -2.55 5.12
C GLY A 25 13.43 -1.28 4.64
N LEU A 26 13.87 -0.80 3.47
CA LEU A 26 13.37 0.37 2.80
C LEU A 26 12.87 0.03 1.39
N VAL A 27 11.56 0.20 1.19
CA VAL A 27 10.88 0.01 -0.08
C VAL A 27 10.48 1.38 -0.63
N VAL A 28 10.89 1.69 -1.85
CA VAL A 28 10.57 2.94 -2.53
C VAL A 28 9.67 2.69 -3.74
N ILE A 29 8.61 3.47 -3.90
CA ILE A 29 7.62 3.32 -4.97
C ILE A 29 7.92 4.28 -6.11
N ASN A 30 7.97 3.75 -7.34
CA ASN A 30 8.15 4.55 -8.57
C ASN A 30 9.33 5.52 -8.39
N ASN A 31 9.12 6.82 -8.57
CA ASN A 31 10.17 7.84 -8.49
C ASN A 31 10.74 8.07 -7.09
N ALA A 32 10.15 7.50 -6.03
CA ALA A 32 10.61 7.72 -4.65
C ALA A 32 12.06 7.25 -4.41
N TRP A 33 12.61 6.43 -5.31
CA TRP A 33 14.04 6.09 -5.31
C TRP A 33 14.96 7.32 -5.41
N ASN A 34 14.46 8.47 -5.90
CA ASN A 34 15.24 9.71 -5.96
C ASN A 34 15.38 10.41 -4.58
N ILE A 35 14.65 9.97 -3.56
CA ILE A 35 14.63 10.64 -2.25
C ILE A 35 15.87 10.26 -1.43
N ARG A 36 16.29 9.00 -1.51
CA ARG A 36 17.44 8.42 -0.81
C ARG A 36 18.18 7.47 -1.75
N ASP A 37 19.46 7.28 -1.58
CA ASP A 37 20.28 6.35 -2.38
C ASP A 37 20.43 4.96 -1.73
N ASP A 38 20.12 4.84 -0.44
CA ASP A 38 20.26 3.63 0.39
C ASP A 38 18.97 2.80 0.51
N TRP A 39 18.05 2.90 -0.45
CA TRP A 39 16.89 2.01 -0.52
C TRP A 39 17.32 0.56 -0.79
N ASP A 40 16.53 -0.41 -0.35
CA ASP A 40 16.79 -1.83 -0.55
C ASP A 40 15.97 -2.38 -1.74
N TYR A 41 14.72 -1.91 -1.89
CA TYR A 41 13.80 -2.37 -2.93
C TYR A 41 13.10 -1.19 -3.61
N CYS A 42 13.11 -1.15 -4.95
CA CYS A 42 12.31 -0.21 -5.73
C CYS A 42 11.20 -0.97 -6.46
N ILE A 43 9.94 -0.66 -6.13
CA ILE A 43 8.76 -1.33 -6.70
C ILE A 43 7.99 -0.38 -7.62
N PHE A 44 7.59 -0.87 -8.79
CA PHE A 44 6.94 -0.06 -9.84
C PHE A 44 6.07 -0.92 -10.77
N PRO A 45 5.06 -0.33 -11.44
CA PRO A 45 4.20 -1.05 -12.38
C PRO A 45 4.91 -1.31 -13.71
N ASP A 46 4.35 -2.23 -14.51
CA ASP A 46 4.89 -2.59 -15.82
C ASP A 46 5.00 -1.40 -16.79
N ASP A 47 4.10 -0.41 -16.67
CA ASP A 47 4.07 0.80 -17.48
C ASP A 47 5.03 1.90 -16.97
N PHE A 48 5.79 1.66 -15.90
CA PHE A 48 6.78 2.62 -15.40
C PHE A 48 7.96 2.76 -16.38
N PRO A 49 8.23 3.95 -16.94
CA PRO A 49 9.23 4.11 -18.01
C PRO A 49 10.63 3.68 -17.60
N GLU A 50 11.33 2.94 -18.47
CA GLU A 50 12.72 2.49 -18.22
C GLU A 50 13.67 3.66 -17.93
N SER A 51 13.50 4.80 -18.61
CA SER A 51 14.29 6.02 -18.38
C SER A 51 14.10 6.65 -16.99
N ARG A 52 13.08 6.23 -16.25
CA ARG A 52 12.78 6.69 -14.88
C ARG A 52 13.06 5.63 -13.82
N ARG A 53 13.49 4.42 -14.21
CA ARG A 53 13.88 3.36 -13.29
C ARG A 53 15.29 3.65 -12.75
N PRO A 54 15.58 3.34 -11.48
CA PRO A 54 16.91 3.49 -10.96
C PRO A 54 17.83 2.39 -11.52
N HIS A 55 19.13 2.68 -11.60
CA HIS A 55 20.14 1.64 -11.71
C HIS A 55 20.40 1.06 -10.32
N ASN A 56 20.08 -0.21 -10.13
CA ASN A 56 20.31 -0.89 -8.85
C ASN A 56 21.76 -1.34 -8.71
N ASN A 57 22.31 -1.24 -7.51
CA ASN A 57 23.56 -1.91 -7.14
C ASN A 57 23.31 -3.35 -6.64
N LYS A 58 24.36 -4.05 -6.19
CA LYS A 58 24.27 -5.45 -5.73
C LYS A 58 23.36 -5.68 -4.52
N ASN A 59 23.12 -4.65 -3.70
CA ASN A 59 22.28 -4.70 -2.51
C ASN A 59 20.85 -4.22 -2.79
N GLN A 60 20.57 -3.78 -4.01
CA GLN A 60 19.32 -3.18 -4.42
C GLN A 60 18.57 -4.05 -5.41
N ARG A 61 17.25 -4.16 -5.22
CA ARG A 61 16.38 -4.97 -6.09
C ARG A 61 15.25 -4.15 -6.69
N LEU A 62 15.04 -4.35 -7.99
CA LEU A 62 13.90 -3.81 -8.71
C LEU A 62 12.78 -4.85 -8.67
N ILE A 63 11.61 -4.46 -8.17
CA ILE A 63 10.46 -5.34 -7.98
C ILE A 63 9.39 -5.02 -9.01
N GLY A 64 9.24 -5.93 -9.98
CA GLY A 64 8.22 -5.86 -11.04
C GLY A 64 7.05 -6.83 -10.83
N SER A 65 6.13 -6.86 -11.79
CA SER A 65 4.90 -7.69 -11.72
C SER A 65 5.17 -9.17 -11.48
N ALA A 66 6.23 -9.72 -12.08
CA ALA A 66 6.64 -11.10 -11.86
C ALA A 66 6.93 -11.43 -10.38
N GLU A 67 7.29 -10.43 -9.57
CA GLU A 67 7.56 -10.61 -8.14
C GLU A 67 6.36 -10.24 -7.26
N TYR A 68 5.65 -9.15 -7.56
CA TYR A 68 4.54 -8.70 -6.70
C TYR A 68 3.20 -9.37 -6.99
N VAL A 69 2.89 -9.76 -8.24
CA VAL A 69 1.61 -10.39 -8.60
C VAL A 69 1.40 -11.73 -7.86
N PRO A 70 2.36 -12.67 -7.84
CA PRO A 70 2.16 -13.94 -7.15
C PRO A 70 1.96 -13.78 -5.64
N LEU A 71 2.59 -12.77 -5.02
CA LEU A 71 2.40 -12.48 -3.60
C LEU A 71 1.06 -11.82 -3.32
N GLN A 72 0.66 -10.82 -4.12
CA GLN A 72 -0.63 -10.15 -3.96
C GLN A 72 -1.82 -11.09 -4.23
N ASN A 73 -1.66 -12.06 -5.12
CA ASN A 73 -2.68 -13.08 -5.37
C ASN A 73 -2.95 -13.96 -4.13
N LYS A 74 -1.95 -14.20 -3.28
CA LYS A 74 -2.15 -14.90 -2.00
C LYS A 74 -3.03 -14.11 -1.02
N TYR A 75 -3.22 -12.82 -1.27
CA TYR A 75 -4.05 -11.91 -0.47
C TYR A 75 -5.36 -11.52 -1.17
N GLY A 76 -5.80 -12.28 -2.18
CA GLY A 76 -7.07 -12.06 -2.88
C GLY A 76 -6.95 -11.27 -4.19
N GLY A 77 -5.72 -10.99 -4.65
CA GLY A 77 -5.51 -10.32 -5.94
C GLY A 77 -5.82 -8.81 -5.91
N PHE A 78 -5.81 -8.19 -7.08
CA PHE A 78 -5.78 -6.73 -7.22
C PHE A 78 -7.13 -6.05 -7.03
N VAL A 79 -8.24 -6.72 -7.38
CA VAL A 79 -9.59 -6.13 -7.27
C VAL A 79 -9.91 -5.77 -5.82
N TYR A 80 -9.64 -6.69 -4.90
CA TYR A 80 -9.89 -6.47 -3.48
C TYR A 80 -8.77 -5.68 -2.80
N SER A 81 -7.51 -5.90 -3.19
CA SER A 81 -6.36 -5.23 -2.58
C SER A 81 -6.21 -3.76 -2.97
N GLY A 82 -6.86 -3.32 -4.04
CA GLY A 82 -6.69 -1.99 -4.64
C GLY A 82 -5.51 -1.95 -5.62
N GLY A 83 -5.71 -1.30 -6.76
CA GLY A 83 -4.75 -1.29 -7.86
C GLY A 83 -3.54 -0.35 -7.73
N THR A 84 -3.45 0.43 -6.65
CA THR A 84 -2.36 1.41 -6.50
C THR A 84 -1.05 0.73 -6.15
N MET A 85 0.06 1.38 -6.51
CA MET A 85 1.37 0.91 -6.10
C MET A 85 1.62 1.00 -4.59
N ALA A 86 0.92 1.87 -3.85
CA ALA A 86 1.03 1.93 -2.40
C ALA A 86 0.48 0.66 -1.73
N PHE A 87 -0.65 0.15 -2.23
CA PHE A 87 -1.18 -1.12 -1.75
C PHE A 87 -0.38 -2.31 -2.24
N THR A 88 0.03 -2.29 -3.52
CA THR A 88 0.89 -3.33 -4.10
C THR A 88 2.19 -3.50 -3.31
N ALA A 89 2.85 -2.39 -2.98
CA ALA A 89 4.04 -2.40 -2.12
C ALA A 89 3.75 -2.94 -0.72
N GLY A 90 2.58 -2.62 -0.15
CA GLY A 90 2.14 -3.10 1.15
C GLY A 90 1.96 -4.61 1.22
N TYR A 91 1.17 -5.17 0.31
CA TYR A 91 0.94 -6.60 0.23
C TYR A 91 2.22 -7.37 -0.13
N TRP A 92 3.04 -6.82 -1.03
CA TRP A 92 4.35 -7.39 -1.34
C TRP A 92 5.25 -7.41 -0.10
N ALA A 93 5.39 -6.29 0.61
CA ALA A 93 6.21 -6.22 1.82
C ALA A 93 5.69 -7.15 2.91
N LEU A 94 4.37 -7.22 3.12
CA LEU A 94 3.74 -8.12 4.07
C LEU A 94 4.06 -9.58 3.77
N GLY A 95 3.92 -10.01 2.51
CA GLY A 95 4.16 -11.41 2.11
C GLY A 95 5.62 -11.80 2.01
N TYR A 96 6.48 -10.89 1.55
CA TYR A 96 7.91 -11.14 1.37
C TYR A 96 8.66 -11.13 2.70
N PHE A 97 8.44 -10.10 3.53
CA PHE A 97 9.17 -9.92 4.78
C PHE A 97 8.48 -10.59 5.98
N LYS A 98 7.15 -10.69 5.98
CA LYS A 98 6.35 -11.06 7.17
C LYS A 98 6.75 -10.21 8.39
N PRO A 99 6.73 -8.87 8.27
CA PRO A 99 7.31 -7.98 9.27
C PRO A 99 6.43 -7.88 10.52
N LYS A 100 6.96 -7.24 11.57
CA LYS A 100 6.19 -6.86 12.76
C LYS A 100 5.48 -5.51 12.58
N ALA A 101 6.06 -4.65 11.76
CA ALA A 101 5.45 -3.37 11.42
C ALA A 101 5.82 -2.93 10.00
N ILE A 102 4.90 -2.22 9.35
CA ILE A 102 5.10 -1.49 8.10
C ILE A 102 4.76 -0.02 8.37
N ALA A 103 5.62 0.90 7.94
CA ALA A 103 5.38 2.33 8.08
C ALA A 103 5.42 3.01 6.71
N TYR A 104 4.33 3.72 6.39
CA TYR A 104 4.18 4.45 5.14
C TYR A 104 4.58 5.90 5.32
N LEU A 105 5.29 6.47 4.35
CA LEU A 105 5.49 7.91 4.21
C LEU A 105 5.23 8.32 2.76
N GLY A 106 4.60 9.47 2.55
CA GLY A 106 4.37 9.98 1.20
C GLY A 106 3.33 9.20 0.39
N CYS A 107 2.46 8.42 1.05
CA CYS A 107 1.47 7.55 0.40
C CYS A 107 0.03 7.99 0.65
N ASP A 108 -0.19 9.25 1.04
CA ASP A 108 -1.50 9.74 1.48
C ASP A 108 -2.58 9.71 0.38
N MET A 109 -2.18 9.59 -0.89
CA MET A 109 -3.09 9.54 -2.05
C MET A 109 -4.08 10.73 -2.08
N ILE A 110 -3.60 11.91 -1.70
CA ILE A 110 -4.27 13.20 -1.83
C ILE A 110 -3.73 13.89 -3.08
N TYR A 111 -4.62 14.27 -3.99
CA TYR A 111 -4.26 14.82 -5.31
C TYR A 111 -4.79 16.24 -5.54
N ASP A 112 -5.18 16.92 -4.47
CA ASP A 112 -5.60 18.31 -4.50
C ASP A 112 -4.39 19.24 -4.30
N GLY A 113 -4.39 20.37 -5.02
CA GLY A 113 -3.37 21.41 -4.94
C GLY A 113 -2.43 21.53 -6.14
N GLU A 114 -1.46 22.44 -6.01
CA GLU A 114 -0.43 22.72 -7.03
C GLU A 114 0.53 21.53 -7.16
N ASP A 115 1.10 21.08 -6.03
CA ASP A 115 2.04 19.97 -5.94
C ASP A 115 1.39 18.76 -5.28
N THR A 116 1.09 17.75 -6.08
CA THR A 116 0.58 16.45 -5.61
C THR A 116 1.71 15.47 -5.31
N HIS A 117 2.93 15.74 -5.79
CA HIS A 117 4.11 14.91 -5.62
C HIS A 117 5.34 15.76 -5.25
N PHE A 118 6.40 15.15 -4.69
CA PHE A 118 7.64 15.87 -4.35
C PHE A 118 8.42 16.40 -5.56
N TYR A 119 8.06 15.96 -6.78
CA TYR A 119 8.64 16.40 -8.05
C TYR A 119 7.65 17.28 -8.84
N GLY A 120 6.72 17.92 -8.15
CA GLY A 120 5.69 18.78 -8.73
C GLY A 120 4.36 18.04 -8.93
N LYS A 121 3.67 18.35 -10.02
CA LYS A 121 2.37 17.74 -10.32
C LYS A 121 2.53 16.42 -11.06
N GLY A 122 2.22 15.31 -10.39
CA GLY A 122 2.10 14.00 -11.05
C GLY A 122 0.70 13.78 -11.60
N THR A 123 0.57 12.93 -12.62
CA THR A 123 -0.72 12.41 -13.07
C THR A 123 -1.27 11.48 -11.98
N PRO A 124 -2.42 11.78 -11.36
CA PRO A 124 -2.99 10.92 -10.33
C PRO A 124 -3.36 9.54 -10.88
N ASP A 125 -2.98 8.49 -10.15
CA ASP A 125 -3.53 7.14 -10.32
C ASP A 125 -5.07 7.08 -10.19
N PRO A 126 -5.73 7.81 -9.24
CA PRO A 126 -7.19 7.73 -9.06
C PRO A 126 -8.04 8.45 -10.12
N LEU A 127 -7.46 8.99 -11.20
CA LEU A 127 -8.24 9.54 -12.31
C LEU A 127 -8.64 8.49 -13.37
N ARG A 128 -8.23 7.23 -13.20
CA ARG A 128 -8.79 6.12 -13.99
C ARG A 128 -10.20 5.83 -13.46
N LYS A 129 -11.18 5.64 -14.36
CA LYS A 129 -12.48 5.04 -13.99
C LYS A 129 -12.23 3.58 -13.63
N ASP A 130 -11.70 3.36 -12.43
CA ASP A 130 -11.24 2.06 -11.95
C ASP A 130 -12.01 1.71 -10.67
N PRO A 131 -12.77 0.59 -10.67
CA PRO A 131 -13.58 0.17 -9.52
C PRO A 131 -12.73 -0.06 -8.26
N THR A 132 -11.45 -0.38 -8.40
CA THR A 132 -10.54 -0.70 -7.29
C THR A 132 -9.99 0.54 -6.60
N LEU A 133 -10.17 1.73 -7.19
CA LEU A 133 -9.61 3.01 -6.70
C LEU A 133 -10.67 3.94 -6.09
N LYS A 134 -11.95 3.56 -6.12
CA LYS A 134 -13.06 4.41 -5.68
C LYS A 134 -13.08 4.66 -4.16
N ASN A 135 -12.76 3.66 -3.35
CA ASN A 135 -12.72 3.77 -1.89
C ASN A 135 -11.36 3.37 -1.32
N LEU A 136 -10.37 4.25 -1.48
CA LEU A 136 -9.00 4.04 -0.99
C LEU A 136 -8.92 3.81 0.52
N LYS A 137 -9.81 4.43 1.30
CA LYS A 137 -9.88 4.22 2.76
C LYS A 137 -10.22 2.77 3.08
N ALA A 138 -11.26 2.21 2.46
CA ALA A 138 -11.62 0.81 2.63
C ALA A 138 -10.51 -0.15 2.17
N LYS A 139 -9.84 0.13 1.04
CA LYS A 139 -8.70 -0.67 0.57
C LYS A 139 -7.54 -0.65 1.58
N SER A 140 -7.29 0.50 2.20
CA SER A 140 -6.31 0.62 3.28
C SER A 140 -6.74 -0.14 4.54
N ALA A 141 -8.03 -0.09 4.91
CA ALA A 141 -8.59 -0.84 6.03
C ALA A 141 -8.44 -2.35 5.84
N ARG A 142 -8.71 -2.84 4.63
CA ARG A 142 -8.47 -4.24 4.26
C ARG A 142 -7.01 -4.63 4.43
N LEU A 143 -6.08 -3.84 3.91
CA LEU A 143 -4.64 -4.13 4.05
C LEU A 143 -4.22 -4.17 5.53
N GLU A 144 -4.67 -3.21 6.35
CA GLU A 144 -4.38 -3.20 7.79
C GLU A 144 -4.99 -4.42 8.51
N ALA A 145 -6.23 -4.80 8.18
CA ALA A 145 -6.87 -5.99 8.73
C ALA A 145 -6.09 -7.26 8.40
N ILE A 146 -5.71 -7.46 7.13
CA ILE A 146 -4.92 -8.62 6.69
C ILE A 146 -3.54 -8.64 7.35
N ALA A 147 -2.89 -7.49 7.51
CA ALA A 147 -1.61 -7.41 8.24
C ALA A 147 -1.77 -7.78 9.72
N ALA A 148 -2.84 -7.32 10.37
CA ALA A 148 -3.10 -7.63 11.76
C ALA A 148 -3.32 -9.15 11.99
N THR A 149 -3.96 -9.87 11.06
CA THR A 149 -4.05 -11.35 11.13
C THR A 149 -2.68 -12.04 11.11
N GLN A 150 -1.65 -11.37 10.59
CA GLN A 150 -0.27 -11.85 10.54
C GLN A 150 0.60 -11.27 11.67
N ASN A 151 -0.02 -10.67 12.70
CA ASN A 151 0.65 -9.96 13.79
C ASN A 151 1.59 -8.83 13.30
N CYS A 152 1.20 -8.15 12.22
CA CYS A 152 1.88 -6.99 11.67
C CYS A 152 1.02 -5.73 11.88
N SER A 153 1.65 -4.66 12.35
CA SER A 153 1.03 -3.33 12.42
C SER A 153 1.32 -2.51 11.18
N ILE A 154 0.40 -1.62 10.78
CA ILE A 154 0.65 -0.64 9.72
C ILE A 154 0.46 0.77 10.28
N PHE A 155 1.36 1.67 9.90
CA PHE A 155 1.40 3.04 10.38
C PHE A 155 1.55 4.04 9.24
N ASN A 156 1.07 5.26 9.44
CA ASN A 156 1.32 6.41 8.58
C ASN A 156 2.27 7.39 9.28
N LEU A 157 3.40 7.72 8.66
CA LEU A 157 4.40 8.67 9.13
C LEU A 157 4.14 10.10 8.60
N SER A 158 3.19 10.26 7.67
CA SER A 158 2.84 11.55 7.10
C SER A 158 2.37 12.53 8.17
N LYS A 159 2.80 13.78 8.01
CA LYS A 159 2.35 14.93 8.82
C LYS A 159 1.34 15.81 8.09
N ARG A 160 0.95 15.42 6.87
CA ARG A 160 -0.08 16.14 6.12
C ARG A 160 -1.42 16.09 6.86
N PRO A 161 -2.26 17.13 6.75
CA PRO A 161 -3.56 17.16 7.43
C PRO A 161 -4.45 16.01 6.96
N ASP A 162 -4.48 15.75 5.66
CA ASP A 162 -5.37 14.77 5.03
C ASP A 162 -4.62 13.52 4.56
N SER A 163 -5.34 12.40 4.56
CA SER A 163 -4.91 11.14 3.98
C SER A 163 -6.11 10.29 3.59
N ASN A 164 -5.99 9.59 2.46
CA ASN A 164 -6.91 8.53 2.05
C ASN A 164 -6.53 7.16 2.65
N LEU A 165 -5.56 7.12 3.55
CA LEU A 165 -5.18 5.94 4.33
C LEU A 165 -5.74 6.02 5.75
N ILE A 166 -6.22 4.89 6.28
CA ILE A 166 -6.77 4.77 7.63
C ILE A 166 -5.72 4.43 8.71
N PHE A 167 -4.49 4.15 8.29
CA PHE A 167 -3.43 3.71 9.19
C PHE A 167 -3.18 4.74 10.30
N ARG A 168 -2.96 4.26 11.53
CA ARG A 168 -2.63 5.12 12.68
C ARG A 168 -1.43 6.01 12.35
N ARG A 169 -1.58 7.32 12.54
CA ARG A 169 -0.48 8.28 12.42
C ARG A 169 0.44 8.20 13.63
N THR A 170 1.74 8.17 13.41
CA THR A 170 2.75 8.11 14.49
C THR A 170 4.14 8.49 13.98
N SER A 171 5.15 8.44 14.86
CA SER A 171 6.55 8.64 14.51
C SER A 171 7.32 7.31 14.46
N LEU A 172 8.45 7.28 13.74
CA LEU A 172 9.33 6.10 13.72
C LEU A 172 9.78 5.68 15.14
N ASN A 173 10.11 6.65 15.99
CA ASN A 173 10.56 6.39 17.36
C ASN A 173 9.47 5.72 18.20
N ASP A 174 8.20 6.07 17.97
CA ASP A 174 7.08 5.51 18.72
C ASP A 174 6.75 4.10 18.25
N ILE A 175 6.88 3.80 16.94
CA ILE A 175 6.70 2.44 16.40
C ILE A 175 7.69 1.45 17.03
N LEU A 176 8.94 1.87 17.25
CA LEU A 176 9.96 1.02 17.89
C LEU A 176 9.59 0.63 19.32
N LYS A 177 8.77 1.44 19.99
CA LYS A 177 8.29 1.17 21.36
C LYS A 177 6.92 0.50 21.38
N HIS A 178 6.05 0.85 20.44
CA HIS A 178 4.63 0.53 20.42
C HIS A 178 4.19 0.15 19.01
N ASN A 179 4.26 -1.15 18.68
CA ASN A 179 3.84 -1.69 17.39
C ASN A 179 2.72 -2.73 17.52
N ILE A 180 1.76 -2.48 18.41
CA ILE A 180 0.62 -3.40 18.65
C ILE A 180 -0.30 -3.41 17.43
N PRO A 181 -0.60 -4.59 16.84
CA PRO A 181 -1.53 -4.69 15.70
C PRO A 181 -2.91 -4.12 16.01
N ARG A 182 -3.61 -3.72 14.94
CA ARG A 182 -4.97 -3.23 15.02
C ARG A 182 -5.90 -4.32 15.59
N SER A 183 -6.78 -3.95 16.51
CA SER A 183 -7.86 -4.84 16.95
C SER A 183 -8.88 -5.04 15.83
N LEU A 184 -9.34 -6.28 15.67
CA LEU A 184 -10.23 -6.68 14.58
C LEU A 184 -11.53 -7.23 15.13
N ASN A 185 -12.63 -6.88 14.47
CA ASN A 185 -13.88 -7.62 14.59
C ASN A 185 -13.76 -8.93 13.80
N ASN A 186 -13.37 -10.02 14.47
CA ASN A 186 -13.12 -11.32 13.83
C ASN A 186 -14.36 -11.90 13.13
N THR A 187 -15.56 -11.61 13.61
CA THR A 187 -16.82 -12.04 12.97
C THR A 187 -17.03 -11.32 11.63
N LEU A 188 -16.83 -10.00 11.60
CA LEU A 188 -16.89 -9.23 10.36
C LEU A 188 -15.75 -9.59 9.41
N LEU A 189 -14.53 -9.79 9.92
CA LEU A 189 -13.39 -10.23 9.11
C LEU A 189 -13.72 -11.52 8.35
N ASN A 190 -14.14 -12.56 9.06
CA ASN A 190 -14.42 -13.87 8.47
C ASN A 190 -15.58 -13.81 7.47
N SER A 191 -16.66 -13.09 7.80
CA SER A 191 -17.79 -12.95 6.89
C SER A 191 -17.46 -12.11 5.65
N THR A 192 -16.61 -11.09 5.77
CA THR A 192 -16.19 -10.24 4.64
C THR A 192 -15.27 -11.02 3.69
N LEU A 193 -14.31 -11.77 4.24
CA LEU A 193 -13.45 -12.67 3.44
C LEU A 193 -14.27 -13.75 2.70
N GLN A 194 -15.30 -14.29 3.34
CA GLN A 194 -16.18 -15.27 2.71
C GLN A 194 -16.96 -14.63 1.54
N LYS A 195 -17.42 -13.39 1.67
CA LYS A 195 -18.05 -12.64 0.57
C LYS A 195 -17.11 -12.39 -0.60
N GLU A 196 -15.84 -12.03 -0.34
CA GLU A 196 -14.83 -11.92 -1.40
C GLU A 196 -14.67 -13.25 -2.16
N LYS A 197 -14.60 -14.36 -1.42
CA LYS A 197 -14.50 -15.69 -2.01
C LYS A 197 -15.71 -16.07 -2.86
N GLU A 198 -16.92 -15.71 -2.42
CA GLU A 198 -18.17 -15.95 -3.17
C GLU A 198 -18.24 -15.13 -4.46
N LEU A 199 -17.74 -13.90 -4.45
CA LEU A 199 -17.69 -13.05 -5.64
C LEU A 199 -16.62 -13.49 -6.63
N GLY A 200 -15.48 -13.95 -6.14
CA GLY A 200 -14.43 -14.54 -6.97
C GLY A 200 -13.80 -13.56 -7.97
N TYR A 201 -13.76 -12.25 -7.66
CA TYR A 201 -13.15 -11.24 -8.52
C TYR A 201 -11.62 -11.34 -8.48
N PHE A 202 -11.12 -12.26 -9.29
CA PHE A 202 -9.72 -12.65 -9.31
C PHE A 202 -9.22 -12.73 -10.76
N VAL A 203 -8.07 -12.12 -11.00
CA VAL A 203 -7.38 -12.15 -12.30
C VAL A 203 -5.95 -12.58 -12.05
N GLU A 204 -5.62 -13.79 -12.50
CA GLU A 204 -4.38 -14.49 -12.13
C GLU A 204 -3.11 -13.73 -12.50
N ASP A 205 -3.09 -13.07 -13.66
CA ASP A 205 -1.94 -12.30 -14.14
C ASP A 205 -1.87 -10.88 -13.56
N GLY A 206 -2.81 -10.50 -12.68
CA GLY A 206 -2.91 -9.19 -12.07
C GLY A 206 -3.44 -8.08 -12.98
N ARG A 207 -3.72 -8.35 -14.27
CA ARG A 207 -4.13 -7.35 -15.26
C ARG A 207 -5.65 -7.12 -15.26
N TYR A 208 -6.20 -6.88 -14.07
CA TYR A 208 -7.65 -6.77 -13.84
C TYR A 208 -8.32 -5.66 -14.65
N TRP A 209 -7.59 -4.60 -15.01
CA TRP A 209 -8.10 -3.50 -15.84
C TRP A 209 -8.51 -3.91 -17.25
N LYS A 210 -8.14 -5.12 -17.70
CA LYS A 210 -8.58 -5.72 -18.97
C LYS A 210 -9.93 -6.43 -18.87
N HIS A 211 -10.49 -6.51 -17.65
CA HIS A 211 -11.65 -7.33 -17.31
C HIS A 211 -12.67 -6.55 -16.47
N LEU A 212 -12.65 -5.21 -16.55
CA LEU A 212 -13.49 -4.34 -15.71
C LEU A 212 -14.99 -4.62 -15.86
N GLU A 213 -15.41 -5.03 -17.06
CA GLU A 213 -16.78 -5.42 -17.37
C GLU A 213 -17.28 -6.65 -16.59
N ASN A 214 -16.37 -7.44 -16.03
CA ASN A 214 -16.70 -8.64 -15.26
C ASN A 214 -16.90 -8.35 -13.76
N PHE A 215 -16.70 -7.09 -13.33
CA PHE A 215 -16.81 -6.70 -11.92
C PHE A 215 -18.04 -5.84 -11.68
N ASP A 216 -18.89 -6.30 -10.76
CA ASP A 216 -20.03 -5.53 -10.29
C ASP A 216 -19.58 -4.49 -9.25
N GLN A 217 -19.68 -3.20 -9.62
CA GLN A 217 -19.27 -2.09 -8.77
C GLN A 217 -20.07 -2.03 -7.47
N GLU A 218 -21.37 -2.31 -7.48
CA GLU A 218 -22.20 -2.21 -6.27
C GLU A 218 -21.76 -3.25 -5.24
N LYS A 219 -21.36 -4.44 -5.71
CA LYS A 219 -20.83 -5.49 -4.84
C LYS A 219 -19.45 -5.14 -4.27
N ILE A 220 -18.61 -4.45 -5.03
CA ILE A 220 -17.32 -3.93 -4.53
C ILE A 220 -17.57 -2.85 -3.47
N ASP A 221 -18.49 -1.91 -3.73
CA ASP A 221 -18.83 -0.85 -2.78
C ASP A 221 -19.33 -1.44 -1.44
N LEU A 222 -20.20 -2.47 -1.51
CA LEU A 222 -20.68 -3.18 -0.32
C LEU A 222 -19.55 -3.88 0.46
N LEU A 223 -18.55 -4.44 -0.23
CA LEU A 223 -17.37 -5.03 0.43
C LEU A 223 -16.51 -3.95 1.08
N ASP A 224 -16.31 -2.83 0.41
CA ASP A 224 -15.50 -1.73 0.90
C ASP A 224 -16.11 -1.13 2.19
N ASP A 225 -17.43 -1.00 2.26
CA ASP A 225 -18.16 -0.59 3.47
C ASP A 225 -18.02 -1.59 4.64
N LEU A 226 -17.83 -2.88 4.34
CA LEU A 226 -17.59 -3.89 5.37
C LEU A 226 -16.16 -3.81 5.90
N TRP A 227 -15.17 -3.65 5.02
CA TRP A 227 -13.77 -3.57 5.41
C TRP A 227 -13.45 -2.42 6.35
N ASP A 228 -14.09 -1.26 6.16
CA ASP A 228 -13.95 -0.12 7.08
C ASP A 228 -14.41 -0.44 8.51
N LYS A 229 -15.36 -1.37 8.66
CA LYS A 229 -15.93 -1.81 9.95
C LYS A 229 -15.18 -3.00 10.57
N VAL A 230 -14.26 -3.63 9.83
CA VAL A 230 -13.47 -4.76 10.34
C VAL A 230 -12.44 -4.29 11.36
N ILE A 231 -11.88 -3.09 11.17
CA ILE A 231 -10.86 -2.52 12.04
C ILE A 231 -11.46 -1.62 13.11
N ASP A 232 -10.91 -1.69 14.32
CA ASP A 232 -11.30 -0.77 15.38
C ASP A 232 -10.61 0.59 15.22
N HIS A 233 -11.39 1.66 15.17
CA HIS A 233 -10.88 3.02 14.99
C HIS A 233 -10.36 3.66 16.29
N TYR A 234 -10.41 2.93 17.42
CA TYR A 234 -10.09 3.41 18.77
C TYR A 234 -8.80 2.81 19.31
#